data_AF-A0A804LEX2-F1
#
_entry.id   AF-A0A804LEX2-F1
#
_cell.length_a   1.000
_cell.length_b   1.000
_cell.length_c   1.000
_cell.angle_alpha   90.00
_cell.angle_beta   90.00
_cell.angle_gamma   90.00
#
_symmetry.space_group_name_H-M   'P 1'
#
loop_
_entity.id
_entity.type
_entity.pdbx_description
1 polymer ?
#
loop_
_entity_poly.entity_id
_entity_poly.type
_entity_poly.pdbx_seq_one_letter_code
_entity_poly.pdbx_strand_id
1 'polypeptide(L)'
;MMEAGHTNLRRVTYLVLDEADRMLDMGFEPQIRKIVAQIRPDRQTLYWSATWPREVEALARQFLQNPYKVIIGSPELKANHSIQQIVEVISDHEKYPRYVWLTVF
;
A
#
# COMPACT_ATOMS: atom_id res chain seq x y z
N MET A 1 -6.68 1.93 -21.73
CA MET A 1 -6.99 0.49 -21.98
C MET A 1 -8.48 0.21 -21.90
N MET A 2 -9.15 0.47 -20.77
CA MET A 2 -10.60 0.24 -20.62
C MET A 2 -11.45 1.21 -21.46
N GLU A 3 -11.11 2.52 -21.49
CA GLU A 3 -11.86 3.49 -22.31
C GLU A 3 -11.74 3.25 -23.81
N ALA A 4 -10.60 2.71 -24.24
CA ALA A 4 -10.37 2.33 -25.64
C ALA A 4 -11.01 0.98 -26.01
N GLY A 5 -11.74 0.32 -25.08
CA GLY A 5 -12.44 -0.94 -25.34
C GLY A 5 -11.53 -2.17 -25.49
N HIS A 6 -10.24 -2.06 -25.20
CA HIS A 6 -9.30 -3.19 -25.33
C HIS A 6 -9.52 -4.29 -24.29
N THR A 7 -10.18 -3.97 -23.18
CA THR A 7 -10.53 -4.92 -22.12
C THR A 7 -11.77 -4.45 -21.37
N ASN A 8 -12.41 -5.36 -20.64
CA ASN A 8 -13.51 -5.06 -19.75
C ASN A 8 -13.40 -5.89 -18.47
N LEU A 9 -13.96 -5.38 -17.38
CA LEU A 9 -13.89 -6.03 -16.06
C LEU A 9 -15.20 -6.72 -15.66
N ARG A 10 -16.11 -6.96 -16.62
CA ARG A 10 -17.47 -7.49 -16.34
C ARG A 10 -17.46 -8.88 -15.69
N ARG A 11 -16.40 -9.67 -15.91
CA ARG A 11 -16.24 -11.03 -15.35
C ARG A 11 -15.29 -11.10 -14.15
N VAL A 12 -14.74 -9.97 -13.70
CA VAL A 12 -13.84 -9.95 -12.55
C VAL A 12 -14.66 -10.20 -11.29
N THR A 13 -14.32 -11.27 -10.57
CA THR A 13 -14.95 -11.66 -9.30
C THR A 13 -14.05 -11.40 -8.08
N TYR A 14 -12.79 -11.00 -8.33
CA TYR A 14 -11.78 -10.77 -7.30
C TYR A 14 -11.03 -9.47 -7.60
N LEU A 15 -11.05 -8.53 -6.66
CA LEU A 15 -10.35 -7.25 -6.74
C LEU A 15 -9.33 -7.16 -5.61
N VAL A 16 -8.11 -6.75 -5.91
CA VAL A 16 -7.09 -6.43 -4.90
C VAL A 16 -6.69 -4.96 -5.08
N LEU A 17 -6.73 -4.21 -3.98
CA LEU A 17 -6.16 -2.88 -3.86
C LEU A 17 -4.98 -2.99 -2.91
N ASP A 18 -3.77 -2.83 -3.41
CA ASP A 18 -2.53 -2.90 -2.63
C ASP A 18 -1.90 -1.53 -2.47
N GLU A 19 -1.23 -1.29 -1.34
CA GLU A 19 -0.72 0.03 -0.92
C GLU A 19 -1.75 1.17 -1.10
N ALA A 20 -2.97 0.97 -0.58
CA ALA A 20 -4.08 1.86 -0.85
C ALA A 20 -3.91 3.30 -0.33
N ASP A 21 -3.24 3.46 0.82
CA ASP A 21 -2.77 4.74 1.34
C ASP A 21 -1.87 5.46 0.34
N ARG A 22 -0.87 4.76 -0.19
CA ARG A 22 0.05 5.35 -1.16
C ARG A 22 -0.65 5.77 -2.44
N MET A 23 -1.60 4.97 -2.94
CA MET A 23 -2.38 5.35 -4.12
C MET A 23 -3.20 6.63 -3.88
N LEU A 24 -3.74 6.81 -2.67
CA LEU A 24 -4.44 8.04 -2.30
C LEU A 24 -3.49 9.23 -2.19
N ASP A 25 -2.31 9.05 -1.60
CA ASP A 25 -1.28 10.09 -1.52
C ASP A 25 -0.83 10.55 -2.92
N MET A 26 -0.80 9.64 -3.89
CA MET A 26 -0.52 9.94 -5.30
C MET A 26 -1.70 10.58 -6.05
N GLY A 27 -2.86 10.73 -5.41
CA GLY A 27 -4.06 11.31 -6.01
C GLY A 27 -4.80 10.39 -6.98
N PHE A 28 -4.62 9.06 -6.88
CA PHE A 28 -5.24 8.09 -7.80
C PHE A 28 -6.70 7.74 -7.48
N GLU A 29 -7.31 8.38 -6.47
CA GLU A 29 -8.69 8.09 -6.08
C GLU A 29 -9.69 8.12 -7.27
N PRO A 30 -9.69 9.14 -8.14
CA PRO A 30 -10.64 9.19 -9.26
C PRO A 30 -10.49 8.00 -10.23
N GLN A 31 -9.25 7.57 -10.49
CA GLN A 31 -8.94 6.46 -11.38
C GLN A 31 -9.38 5.13 -10.74
N ILE A 32 -9.12 4.94 -9.45
CA ILE A 32 -9.57 3.74 -8.72
C ILE A 32 -11.10 3.65 -8.78
N ARG A 33 -11.81 4.74 -8.47
CA ARG A 33 -13.29 4.78 -8.54
C ARG A 33 -13.80 4.38 -9.92
N LYS A 34 -13.17 4.91 -10.98
CA LYS A 34 -13.53 4.61 -12.36
C LYS A 34 -13.30 3.14 -12.74
N ILE A 35 -12.24 2.52 -12.23
CA ILE A 35 -11.95 1.10 -12.44
C ILE A 35 -12.98 0.26 -11.68
N VAL A 36 -13.15 0.51 -10.38
CA VAL A 36 -14.05 -0.26 -9.50
C VAL A 36 -15.51 -0.20 -9.96
N ALA A 37 -15.97 0.95 -10.48
CA ALA A 37 -17.32 1.12 -11.02
C ALA A 37 -17.63 0.24 -12.24
N GLN A 38 -16.60 -0.29 -12.91
CA GLN A 38 -16.77 -1.18 -14.07
C GLN A 38 -16.71 -2.67 -13.70
N ILE A 39 -16.50 -2.97 -12.42
CA ILE A 39 -16.48 -4.32 -11.88
C ILE A 39 -17.86 -4.63 -11.28
N ARG A 40 -18.36 -5.85 -11.51
CA ARG A 40 -19.60 -6.32 -10.90
C ARG A 40 -19.58 -6.13 -9.36
N PRO A 41 -20.71 -5.76 -8.73
CA PRO A 41 -20.76 -5.45 -7.29
C PRO A 41 -20.58 -6.69 -6.41
N ASP A 42 -20.99 -7.86 -6.90
CA ASP A 42 -20.84 -9.16 -6.25
C ASP A 42 -19.45 -9.73 -6.55
N ARG A 43 -18.46 -9.21 -5.84
CA ARG A 43 -17.05 -9.58 -5.93
C ARG A 43 -16.45 -9.68 -4.54
N GLN A 44 -15.41 -10.49 -4.41
CA GLN A 44 -14.53 -10.45 -3.26
C GLN A 44 -13.51 -9.33 -3.46
N THR A 45 -13.32 -8.48 -2.46
CA THR A 45 -12.34 -7.38 -2.51
C THR A 45 -11.36 -7.52 -1.35
N LEU A 46 -10.06 -7.49 -1.67
CA LEU A 46 -8.97 -7.37 -0.71
C LEU A 46 -8.45 -5.94 -0.77
N TYR A 47 -8.19 -5.36 0.39
CA TYR A 47 -7.76 -3.99 0.54
C TYR A 47 -6.61 -3.95 1.54
N TRP A 48 -5.41 -3.67 1.03
CA TRP A 48 -4.16 -3.64 1.80
C TRP A 48 -3.67 -2.22 1.91
N SER A 49 -3.29 -1.83 3.12
CA SER A 49 -2.75 -0.51 3.41
C SER A 49 -1.87 -0.60 4.65
N ALA A 50 -0.75 0.14 4.65
CA ALA A 50 0.18 0.17 5.76
C ALA A 50 -0.31 1.12 6.88
N THR A 51 -1.01 2.18 6.50
CA THR A 51 -1.65 3.12 7.40
C THR A 51 -3.17 3.04 7.30
N TRP A 52 -3.89 3.69 8.21
CA TRP A 52 -5.36 3.72 8.17
C TRP A 52 -5.94 5.11 8.46
N PRO A 53 -5.56 6.15 7.70
CA PRO A 53 -6.15 7.49 7.81
C PRO A 53 -7.62 7.48 7.36
N ARG A 54 -8.33 8.59 7.61
CA ARG A 54 -9.78 8.69 7.37
C ARG A 54 -10.15 8.47 5.91
N GLU A 55 -9.30 8.91 4.99
CA GLU A 55 -9.49 8.84 3.54
C GLU A 55 -9.44 7.37 3.07
N VAL A 56 -8.45 6.61 3.55
CA VAL A 56 -8.31 5.17 3.33
C VAL A 56 -9.50 4.42 3.90
N GLU A 57 -9.90 4.74 5.13
CA GLU A 57 -11.07 4.12 5.77
C GLU A 57 -12.36 4.42 5.00
N ALA A 58 -12.55 5.66 4.55
CA ALA A 58 -13.72 6.07 3.77
C ALA A 58 -13.78 5.33 2.44
N LEU A 59 -12.65 5.16 1.75
CA LEU A 59 -12.56 4.42 0.50
C LEU A 59 -12.85 2.92 0.72
N ALA A 60 -12.26 2.33 1.77
CA ALA A 60 -12.49 0.93 2.12
C ALA A 60 -13.98 0.63 2.38
N ARG A 61 -14.69 1.51 3.12
CA ARG A 61 -16.13 1.38 3.38
C ARG A 61 -16.99 1.37 2.12
N GLN A 62 -16.51 1.96 1.03
CA GLN A 62 -17.24 2.04 -0.23
C GLN A 62 -16.95 0.84 -1.16
N PHE A 63 -15.79 0.21 -1.04
CA PHE A 63 -15.35 -0.87 -1.93
C PHE A 63 -15.49 -2.27 -1.32
N LEU A 64 -15.57 -2.36 0.00
CA LEU A 64 -15.70 -3.61 0.74
C LEU A 64 -17.15 -3.84 1.18
N GLN A 65 -17.60 -5.09 1.15
CA GLN A 65 -18.88 -5.53 1.72
C GLN A 65 -18.62 -6.41 2.93
N ASN A 66 -19.10 -6.00 4.11
CA ASN A 66 -18.91 -6.70 5.39
C ASN A 66 -17.48 -7.26 5.62
N PRO A 67 -16.43 -6.40 5.57
CA PRO A 67 -15.05 -6.88 5.62
C PRO A 67 -14.63 -7.36 7.01
N TYR A 68 -13.77 -8.37 7.03
CA TYR A 68 -12.94 -8.69 8.19
C TYR A 68 -11.68 -7.84 8.15
N LYS A 69 -11.49 -6.97 9.16
CA LYS A 69 -10.28 -6.16 9.29
C LYS A 69 -9.24 -6.93 10.10
N VAL A 70 -8.10 -7.22 9.48
CA VAL A 70 -6.93 -7.81 10.15
C VAL A 70 -5.87 -6.73 10.26
N ILE A 71 -5.40 -6.47 11.49
CA ILE A 71 -4.30 -5.55 11.77
C ILE A 71 -3.18 -6.38 12.39
N ILE A 72 -1.99 -6.34 11.80
CA ILE A 72 -0.79 -6.96 12.36
C ILE A 72 0.04 -5.87 13.02
N GLY A 73 0.19 -5.95 14.35
CA GLY A 73 0.94 -4.96 15.12
C GLY A 73 0.13 -3.70 15.44
N SER A 74 0.79 -2.54 15.37
CA SER A 74 0.20 -1.23 15.63
C SER A 74 -0.21 -0.58 14.30
N PRO A 75 -1.39 0.09 14.22
CA PRO A 75 -1.78 0.87 13.04
C PRO A 75 -0.87 2.09 12.79
N GLU A 76 -0.19 2.56 13.83
CA GLU A 76 0.83 3.59 13.70
C GLU A 76 2.12 2.97 13.15
N LEU A 77 2.58 3.44 12.00
CA LEU A 77 3.90 3.13 11.46
C LEU A 77 4.97 3.57 12.46
N LYS A 78 5.58 2.61 13.15
CA LYS A 78 6.71 2.83 14.04
C LYS A 78 7.87 1.99 13.57
N ALA A 79 9.08 2.56 13.60
CA ALA A 79 10.27 1.76 13.43
C ALA A 79 10.28 0.66 14.49
N ASN A 80 10.59 -0.57 14.07
CA ASN A 80 10.52 -1.72 14.97
C ASN A 80 11.47 -1.50 16.16
N HIS A 81 10.91 -1.36 17.37
CA HIS A 81 11.69 -1.13 18.59
C HIS A 81 12.62 -2.30 18.94
N SER A 82 12.37 -3.49 18.40
CA SER A 82 13.24 -4.66 18.56
C SER A 82 14.48 -4.61 17.66
N ILE A 83 14.54 -3.68 16.69
CA ILE A 83 15.71 -3.50 15.83
C ILE A 83 16.56 -2.38 16.42
N GLN A 84 17.78 -2.72 16.84
CA GLN A 84 18.79 -1.74 17.22
C GLN A 84 19.18 -0.93 15.97
N GLN A 85 18.97 0.38 16.03
CA GLN A 85 19.34 1.31 14.96
C GLN A 85 20.58 2.09 15.40
N ILE A 86 21.63 2.03 14.59
CA ILE A 86 22.89 2.74 14.83
C ILE A 86 23.04 3.76 13.70
N VAL A 87 23.27 5.03 14.05
CA VAL A 87 23.49 6.11 13.10
C VAL A 87 24.91 6.63 13.25
N GLU A 88 25.66 6.62 12.16
CA GLU A 88 27.02 7.15 12.10
C GLU A 88 27.07 8.31 11.10
N VAL A 89 27.50 9.48 11.58
CA VAL A 89 27.67 10.66 10.74
C VAL A 89 29.10 10.66 10.21
N ILE A 90 29.25 10.30 8.94
CA ILE A 90 30.54 10.23 8.23
C ILE A 90 30.44 11.01 6.92
N SER A 91 31.58 11.45 6.42
CA SER A 91 31.65 12.07 5.10
C SER A 91 31.41 11.04 3.98
N ASP A 92 31.05 11.52 2.79
CA ASP A 92 30.71 10.64 1.67
C ASP A 92 31.87 9.71 1.26
N HIS A 93 33.11 10.20 1.35
CA HIS A 93 34.32 9.44 1.03
C HIS A 93 34.64 8.34 2.06
N GLU A 94 34.15 8.46 3.28
CA GLU A 94 34.35 7.47 4.35
C GLU A 94 33.34 6.31 4.28
N LYS A 95 32.22 6.47 3.56
CA LYS A 95 31.16 5.46 3.48
C LYS A 95 31.64 4.11 2.96
N TYR A 96 32.44 4.11 1.89
CA TYR A 96 32.92 2.85 1.31
C TYR A 96 33.91 2.12 2.24
N PRO A 97 34.97 2.77 2.77
CA PRO A 97 35.82 2.15 3.79
C PRO A 97 35.03 1.62 5.00
N ARG A 98 34.05 2.39 5.48
CA ARG A 98 33.21 1.97 6.63
C ARG A 98 32.34 0.76 6.31
N TYR A 99 31.74 0.72 5.12
CA TYR A 99 30.95 -0.42 4.66
C TYR A 99 31.79 -1.70 4.56
N VAL A 100 33.00 -1.60 3.99
CA VAL A 100 33.94 -2.73 3.91
C VAL A 100 34.32 -3.19 5.33
N TRP A 101 34.59 -2.25 6.24
CA TRP A 101 34.89 -2.59 7.63
C TRP A 101 33.73 -3.36 8.28
N LEU A 102 32.48 -2.91 8.12
CA LEU A 102 31.29 -3.55 8.71
C LEU A 102 30.93 -4.92 8.10
N THR A 103 31.49 -5.25 6.93
CA THR A 103 31.19 -6.52 6.23
C THR A 103 32.31 -7.54 6.31
N VAL A 104 33.54 -7.10 6.58
CA VAL A 104 34.73 -7.96 6.65
C VAL A 104 35.16 -8.24 8.10
N PHE A 105 34.87 -7.33 9.03
CA PHE A 105 35.18 -7.46 10.46
C PHE A 105 33.89 -7.40 11.29
#